data_AF-A0A0R3M5E5-F1
#
_entry.id   AF-A0A0R3M5E5-F1
#
_cell.length_a   1.000
_cell.length_b   1.000
_cell.length_c   1.000
_cell.angle_alpha   90.00
_cell.angle_beta   90.00
_cell.angle_gamma   90.00
#
_symmetry.space_group_name_H-M   'P 1'
#
loop_
_entity.id
_entity.type
_entity.pdbx_description
1 polymer ?
#
loop_
_entity_poly.entity_id
_entity_poly.type
_entity_poly.pdbx_seq_one_letter_code
_entity_poly.pdbx_strand_id
1 'polypeptide(L)'
;MMVADTQTVVRLPREYAQRTALRGGNPYRAKAYSRAADSLSALAVPLHVLIGEDRLTEIPGVGEAIADIITKLHRNGTHPSLEKPP
;
A
#
# COMPACT_ATOMS: atom_id res chain seq x y z
N MET A 1 -14.67 14.18 -3.34
CA MET A 1 -13.99 12.99 -2.79
C MET A 1 -12.52 13.12 -3.14
N MET A 2 -11.62 13.19 -2.15
CA MET A 2 -10.19 13.41 -2.40
C MET A 2 -9.53 12.05 -2.68
N VAL A 3 -8.97 11.91 -3.88
CA VAL A 3 -8.16 10.76 -4.27
C VAL A 3 -6.79 10.91 -3.63
N ALA A 4 -6.30 9.88 -2.92
CA ALA A 4 -4.93 9.92 -2.38
C ALA A 4 -3.92 9.84 -3.53
N ASP A 5 -2.94 10.73 -3.53
CA ASP A 5 -1.85 10.68 -4.49
C ASP A 5 -0.94 9.45 -4.29
N THR A 6 -0.12 9.15 -5.30
CA THR A 6 0.83 8.03 -5.25
C THR A 6 1.76 8.12 -4.04
N GLN A 7 2.17 9.33 -3.65
CA GLN A 7 3.06 9.55 -2.51
C GLN A 7 2.41 9.09 -1.20
N THR A 8 1.13 9.39 -1.01
CA THR A 8 0.34 8.96 0.14
C THR A 8 0.15 7.45 0.16
N VAL A 9 -0.11 6.86 -1.02
CA VAL A 9 -0.24 5.41 -1.19
C VAL A 9 1.07 4.67 -0.95
N VAL A 10 2.23 5.30 -1.15
CA VAL A 10 3.54 4.73 -0.79
C VAL A 10 3.82 4.90 0.71
N ARG A 11 3.59 6.11 1.23
CA ARG A 11 3.98 6.50 2.59
C ARG A 11 3.21 5.69 3.65
N LEU A 12 1.88 5.60 3.54
CA LEU A 12 1.07 4.99 4.60
C LEU A 12 1.33 3.49 4.80
N PRO A 13 1.44 2.66 3.74
CA PRO A 13 1.90 1.27 3.87
C PRO A 13 3.30 1.16 4.47
N ARG A 14 4.23 2.05 4.11
CA ARG A 14 5.60 2.05 4.67
C ARG A 14 5.59 2.36 6.18
N GLU A 15 4.83 3.36 6.61
CA GLU A 15 4.67 3.69 8.02
C GLU A 15 3.97 2.57 8.80
N TYR A 16 2.98 1.90 8.20
CA TYR A 16 2.35 0.72 8.78
C TYR A 16 3.38 -0.41 8.98
N ALA A 17 4.20 -0.69 7.96
CA ALA A 17 5.26 -1.70 8.03
C ALA A 17 6.25 -1.41 9.17
N GLN A 18 6.74 -0.17 9.25
CA GLN A 18 7.67 0.26 10.30
C GLN A 18 7.07 0.11 11.70
N ARG A 19 5.83 0.60 11.90
CA ARG A 19 5.12 0.45 13.19
C ARG A 19 4.91 -1.01 13.56
N THR A 20 4.55 -1.85 12.60
CA THR A 20 4.37 -3.30 12.81
C THR A 20 5.68 -3.96 13.24
N ALA A 21 6.78 -3.65 12.57
CA ALA A 21 8.10 -4.19 12.91
C ALA A 21 8.57 -3.75 14.31
N LEU A 22 8.43 -2.45 14.63
CA LEU A 22 8.88 -1.89 15.90
C LEU A 22 8.09 -2.41 17.11
N ARG A 23 6.79 -2.73 16.92
CA ARG A 23 5.92 -3.21 18.00
C ARG A 23 5.92 -4.74 18.16
N GLY A 24 6.77 -5.46 17.42
CA GLY A 24 6.80 -6.93 17.45
C GLY A 24 5.56 -7.58 16.85
N GLY A 25 4.85 -6.87 15.96
CA GLY A 25 3.73 -7.41 15.20
C GLY A 25 4.19 -8.45 14.16
N ASN A 26 3.28 -8.92 13.32
CA ASN A 26 3.59 -9.99 12.37
C ASN A 26 4.72 -9.57 11.38
N PRO A 27 5.88 -10.24 11.41
CA PRO A 27 7.05 -9.85 10.60
C PRO A 27 6.81 -10.06 9.10
N TYR A 28 6.01 -11.06 8.71
CA TYR A 28 5.63 -11.29 7.32
C TYR A 28 4.76 -10.15 6.79
N ARG A 29 3.80 -9.66 7.59
CA ARG A 29 2.97 -8.51 7.20
C ARG A 29 3.83 -7.26 7.07
N ALA A 30 4.68 -6.96 8.06
CA ALA A 30 5.59 -5.81 7.99
C ALA A 30 6.44 -5.84 6.71
N LYS A 31 7.04 -6.99 6.40
CA LYS A 31 7.85 -7.18 5.18
C LYS A 31 7.03 -7.02 3.89
N ALA A 32 5.81 -7.54 3.86
CA ALA A 32 4.93 -7.44 2.69
C ALA A 32 4.56 -5.98 2.40
N TYR A 33 4.14 -5.20 3.40
CA TYR A 33 3.83 -3.79 3.23
C TYR A 33 5.06 -2.95 2.87
N SER A 34 6.24 -3.25 3.44
CA SER A 34 7.48 -2.59 3.07
C SER A 34 7.81 -2.81 1.59
N ARG A 35 7.76 -4.07 1.13
CA ARG A 35 8.04 -4.41 -0.28
C ARG A 35 7.04 -3.79 -1.24
N ALA A 36 5.76 -3.79 -0.88
CA ALA A 36 4.75 -3.12 -1.68
C ALA A 36 5.05 -1.61 -1.81
N ALA A 37 5.39 -0.94 -0.70
CA ALA A 37 5.76 0.48 -0.74
C ALA A 37 7.00 0.74 -1.60
N ASP A 38 8.01 -0.13 -1.54
CA ASP A 38 9.21 -0.03 -2.37
C ASP A 38 8.85 -0.12 -3.86
N SER A 39 8.08 -1.13 -4.27
CA SER A 39 7.65 -1.29 -5.66
C SER A 39 6.75 -0.16 -6.14
N LEU A 40 5.83 0.31 -5.30
CA LEU A 40 4.95 1.45 -5.62
C LEU A 40 5.73 2.75 -5.80
N SER A 41 6.84 2.93 -5.08
CA SER A 41 7.70 4.11 -5.21
C SER A 41 8.51 4.13 -6.51
N ALA A 42 8.67 2.97 -7.16
CA ALA A 42 9.44 2.79 -8.38
C ALA A 42 8.57 2.60 -9.63
N LEU A 43 7.27 2.94 -9.55
CA LEU A 43 6.34 2.76 -10.66
C LEU A 43 6.74 3.60 -11.88
N ALA A 44 6.89 2.93 -13.03
CA ALA A 44 7.05 3.58 -14.33
C ALA A 44 5.72 4.08 -14.91
N VAL A 45 4.60 3.50 -14.46
CA VAL A 45 3.24 3.81 -14.91
C VAL A 45 2.49 4.50 -13.76
N PRO A 46 1.70 5.55 -14.02
CA PRO A 46 0.91 6.19 -12.98
C PRO A 46 -0.01 5.20 -12.24
N LEU A 47 -0.03 5.28 -10.91
CA LEU A 47 -0.80 4.35 -10.05
C LEU A 47 -2.29 4.25 -10.44
N HIS A 48 -2.93 5.37 -10.80
CA HIS A 48 -4.34 5.38 -11.17
C HIS A 48 -4.64 4.55 -12.44
N VAL A 49 -3.68 4.46 -13.37
CA VAL A 49 -3.80 3.61 -14.57
C VAL A 49 -3.80 2.15 -14.16
N LEU A 50 -2.85 1.73 -13.32
CA LEU A 50 -2.76 0.36 -12.84
C LEU A 50 -3.99 -0.06 -12.03
N ILE A 51 -4.59 0.87 -11.27
CA ILE A 51 -5.87 0.64 -10.56
C ILE A 51 -7.03 0.53 -11.55
N GLY A 52 -7.08 1.37 -12.59
CA GLY A 52 -8.14 1.35 -13.60
C GLY A 52 -8.12 0.09 -14.45
N GLU A 53 -6.94 -0.49 -14.67
CA GLU A 53 -6.74 -1.71 -15.46
C GLU A 53 -6.76 -3.00 -14.62
N ASP A 54 -6.90 -2.92 -13.30
CA ASP A 54 -6.84 -4.06 -12.36
C ASP A 54 -5.50 -4.83 -12.39
N ARG A 55 -4.39 -4.09 -12.51
CA ARG A 55 -3.02 -4.63 -12.71
C ARG A 55 -2.11 -4.47 -11.51
N LEU A 56 -2.65 -4.08 -10.35
CA LEU A 56 -1.83 -3.90 -9.14
C LEU A 56 -1.11 -5.19 -8.73
N THR A 57 -1.70 -6.35 -8.96
CA THR A 57 -1.13 -7.66 -8.61
C THR A 57 0.01 -8.09 -9.53
N GLU A 58 0.21 -7.40 -10.66
CA GLU A 58 1.41 -7.56 -11.50
C GLU A 58 2.65 -6.93 -10.87
N ILE A 59 2.47 -6.01 -9.91
CA ILE A 59 3.57 -5.32 -9.24
C ILE A 59 4.25 -6.30 -8.27
N PRO A 60 5.58 -6.51 -8.38
CA PRO A 60 6.29 -7.39 -7.46
C PRO A 60 6.09 -7.01 -5.99
N GLY A 61 5.66 -7.96 -5.16
CA GLY A 61 5.40 -7.73 -3.74
C GLY A 61 4.01 -7.18 -3.41
N VAL A 62 3.15 -6.96 -4.40
CA VAL A 62 1.75 -6.57 -4.21
C VAL A 62 0.85 -7.78 -4.50
N GLY A 63 0.35 -8.43 -3.45
CA GLY A 63 -0.68 -9.47 -3.57
C GLY A 63 -2.10 -8.89 -3.44
N GLU A 64 -3.11 -9.72 -3.69
CA GLU A 64 -4.54 -9.37 -3.65
C GLU A 64 -4.95 -8.49 -2.45
N ALA A 65 -4.58 -8.92 -1.24
CA ALA A 65 -4.93 -8.18 -0.03
C ALA A 65 -4.32 -6.77 0.03
N ILE A 66 -3.12 -6.60 -0.52
CA ILE A 66 -2.45 -5.30 -0.57
C ILE A 66 -3.04 -4.45 -1.71
N ALA A 67 -3.33 -5.06 -2.86
CA ALA A 67 -3.98 -4.40 -3.99
C ALA A 67 -5.35 -3.80 -3.61
N ASP A 68 -6.16 -4.55 -2.87
CA ASP A 68 -7.45 -4.08 -2.36
C ASP A 68 -7.28 -2.87 -1.40
N ILE A 69 -6.32 -2.94 -0.48
CA ILE A 69 -6.02 -1.83 0.44
C ILE A 69 -5.57 -0.58 -0.32
N ILE A 70 -4.67 -0.74 -1.29
CA ILE A 70 -4.17 0.36 -2.12
C ILE A 70 -5.31 1.00 -2.92
N THR A 71 -6.15 0.19 -3.54
CA THR A 71 -7.29 0.67 -4.33
C THR A 71 -8.25 1.48 -3.47
N LYS A 72 -8.61 0.97 -2.29
CA LYS A 72 -9.46 1.67 -1.33
C LYS A 72 -8.81 2.94 -0.80
N LEU A 73 -7.52 2.90 -0.48
CA LEU A 73 -6.78 4.07 -0.03
C LEU A 73 -6.75 5.16 -1.11
N HIS A 74 -6.46 4.79 -2.37
CA HIS A 74 -6.44 5.72 -3.49
C HIS A 74 -7.81 6.37 -3.70
N ARG A 75 -8.89 5.57 -3.69
CA ARG A 75 -10.26 6.07 -3.92
C ARG A 75 -10.79 6.90 -2.75
N ASN A 76 -10.53 6.48 -1.51
CA ASN A 76 -11.21 7.04 -0.33
C ASN A 76 -10.34 8.00 0.48
N GLY A 77 -9.04 8.10 0.19
CA GLY A 77 -8.09 8.90 0.97
C GLY A 77 -7.60 8.24 2.26
N THR A 78 -8.29 7.21 2.75
CA THR A 78 -7.94 6.47 3.96
C THR A 78 -8.23 4.97 3.83
N HIS A 79 -7.55 4.16 4.66
CA HIS A 79 -7.89 2.77 4.91
C HIS A 79 -7.76 2.45 6.41
N PRO A 80 -8.80 1.93 7.10
CA PRO A 80 -8.79 1.71 8.55
C PRO A 80 -7.63 0.83 9.05
N SER A 81 -7.20 -0.14 8.25
CA SER A 81 -6.07 -1.02 8.60
C SER A 81 -4.72 -0.29 8.67
N LEU A 82 -4.59 0.89 8.07
CA LEU A 82 -3.36 1.69 8.11
C LEU A 82 -3.38 2.72 9.25
N GLU A 83 -4.56 3.06 9.75
CA GLU A 83 -4.75 4.00 10.86
C GLU A 83 -4.62 3.31 12.21
N LYS A 84 -5.14 2.08 12.32
CA LYS A 84 -5.12 1.31 13.56
C LYS A 84 -3.71 0.78 13.87
N PRO A 85 -3.32 0.72 15.15
CA PRO A 85 -2.14 -0.01 15.56
C PRO A 85 -2.25 -1.48 15.08
N PRO A 86 -1.16 -2.07 14.56
CA PRO A 86 -1.11 -3.49 14.21
C PRO A 86 -1.20 -4.39 15.44
#